data_AF-A0A1L5BTX7-F1
#
_entry.id   AF-A0A1L5BTX7-F1
#
_cell.length_a   1.000
_cell.length_b   1.000
_cell.length_c   1.000
_cell.angle_alpha   90.00
_cell.angle_beta   90.00
_cell.angle_gamma   90.00
#
_symmetry.space_group_name_H-M   'P 1'
#
loop_
_entity.id
_entity.type
_entity.pdbx_description
1 polymer ?
#
loop_
_entity_poly.entity_id
_entity_poly.type
_entity_poly.pdbx_seq_one_letter_code
_entity_poly.pdbx_strand_id
1 'polypeptide(L)'
;MDRQRLSNAASGVLLAALALCALVMSGAFFLHVRHAGDDRMEAAAAQARALPGITLSNGVPDGSGLVVTSMETDGQASRLGIRVGDGVVSLDGMPIRSLDQASAYLLRHDRSRIALGLKHAHRMRVVMLDRPGGKR
;
A
#
# COMPACT_ATOMS: atom_id res chain seq x y z
N MET A 1 34.49 50.32 -31.83
CA MET A 1 35.01 49.61 -30.62
C MET A 1 33.88 48.71 -30.10
N ASP A 2 33.41 47.75 -30.92
CA ASP A 2 32.05 47.16 -30.73
C ASP A 2 32.00 45.63 -30.58
N ARG A 3 33.12 44.91 -30.76
CA ARG A 3 33.13 43.43 -30.68
C ARG A 3 33.02 42.87 -29.25
N GLN A 4 33.36 43.68 -28.24
CA GLN A 4 33.47 43.21 -26.84
C GLN A 4 32.13 43.20 -26.10
N ARG A 5 31.13 43.95 -26.56
CA ARG A 5 29.77 43.92 -25.97
C ARG A 5 28.96 42.69 -26.42
N LEU A 6 29.25 42.17 -27.62
CA LEU A 6 28.58 40.99 -28.17
C LEU A 6 29.03 39.69 -27.47
N SER A 7 30.30 39.57 -27.06
CA SER A 7 30.77 38.38 -26.33
C SER A 7 30.21 38.30 -24.91
N ASN A 8 30.06 39.44 -24.21
CA ASN A 8 29.49 39.47 -22.87
C ASN A 8 28.00 39.13 -22.87
N ALA A 9 27.27 39.55 -23.91
CA ALA A 9 25.86 39.18 -24.09
C ALA A 9 25.71 37.68 -24.42
N ALA A 10 26.55 37.14 -25.30
CA ALA A 10 26.56 35.72 -25.65
C ALA A 10 26.89 34.82 -24.44
N SER A 11 27.88 35.21 -23.63
CA SER A 11 28.22 34.50 -22.39
C SER A 11 27.09 34.55 -21.36
N GLY A 12 26.38 35.68 -21.25
CA GLY A 12 25.23 35.81 -20.36
C GLY A 12 24.07 34.90 -20.73
N VAL A 13 23.76 34.79 -22.03
CA VAL A 13 22.72 33.88 -22.55
C VAL A 13 23.09 32.41 -22.32
N LEU A 14 24.37 32.06 -22.48
CA LEU A 14 24.86 30.70 -22.30
C LEU A 14 24.83 30.27 -20.82
N LEU A 15 25.18 31.17 -19.90
CA LEU A 15 25.04 30.95 -18.45
C LEU A 15 23.57 30.82 -18.02
N ALA A 16 22.68 31.66 -18.57
CA ALA A 16 21.25 31.58 -18.29
C ALA A 16 20.65 30.24 -18.78
N ALA A 17 21.04 29.78 -19.97
CA ALA A 17 20.60 28.49 -20.50
C ALA A 17 21.09 27.31 -19.65
N LEU A 18 22.36 27.33 -19.20
CA LEU A 18 22.89 26.30 -18.30
C LEU A 18 22.18 26.29 -16.93
N ALA A 19 21.89 27.47 -16.36
CA ALA A 19 21.15 27.57 -15.11
C ALA A 19 19.71 27.04 -15.24
N LEU A 20 19.05 27.31 -16.37
CA LEU A 20 17.71 26.80 -16.65
C LEU A 20 17.70 25.27 -16.83
N CYS A 21 18.70 24.72 -17.54
CA CYS A 21 18.88 23.27 -17.63
C CYS A 21 19.14 22.63 -16.25
N ALA A 22 19.95 23.26 -15.40
CA ALA A 22 20.21 22.78 -14.05
C ALA A 22 18.95 22.76 -13.17
N LEU A 23 18.10 23.80 -13.28
CA LEU A 23 16.81 23.86 -12.58
C LEU A 23 15.83 22.80 -13.07
N VAL A 24 15.75 22.55 -14.38
CA VAL A 24 14.89 21.50 -14.94
C VAL A 24 15.36 20.10 -14.52
N MET A 25 16.68 19.84 -14.56
CA MET A 25 17.26 18.58 -14.09
C MET A 25 17.06 18.37 -12.58
N SER A 26 17.21 19.43 -11.78
CA SER A 26 16.96 19.39 -10.34
C SER A 26 15.47 19.15 -10.03
N GLY A 27 14.57 19.83 -10.75
CA GLY A 27 13.13 19.63 -10.62
C GLY A 27 12.67 18.23 -11.02
N ALA A 28 13.18 17.70 -12.13
CA ALA A 28 12.89 16.33 -12.59
C ALA A 28 13.43 15.28 -11.61
N PHE A 29 14.63 15.48 -11.07
CA PHE A 29 15.20 14.62 -10.03
C PHE A 29 14.39 14.67 -8.74
N PHE A 30 13.93 15.86 -8.31
CA PHE A 30 13.14 16.04 -7.10
C PHE A 30 11.72 15.46 -7.22
N LEU A 31 11.10 15.57 -8.42
CA LEU A 31 9.84 14.89 -8.75
C LEU A 31 10.01 13.37 -8.80
N HIS A 32 11.13 12.88 -9.33
CA HIS A 32 11.44 11.45 -9.36
C HIS A 32 11.68 10.88 -7.96
N VAL A 33 12.37 11.62 -7.08
CA VAL A 33 12.59 11.24 -5.67
C VAL A 33 11.29 11.26 -4.87
N ARG A 34 10.35 12.17 -5.17
CA ARG A 34 9.02 12.18 -4.56
C ARG A 34 8.17 10.98 -5.01
N HIS A 35 8.24 10.57 -6.28
CA HIS A 35 7.55 9.37 -6.77
C HIS A 35 8.09 8.07 -6.14
N ALA A 36 9.37 8.03 -5.73
CA ALA A 36 9.92 6.88 -5.00
C ALA A 36 9.58 6.89 -3.49
N GLY A 37 8.95 7.95 -2.99
CA GLY A 37 8.60 8.13 -1.57
C GLY A 37 7.16 7.75 -1.22
N ASP A 38 6.25 7.71 -2.20
CA ASP A 38 4.82 7.47 -1.96
C ASP A 38 4.49 5.98 -1.73
N ASP A 39 5.30 5.05 -2.26
CA ASP A 39 5.05 3.60 -2.12
C ASP A 39 5.33 3.03 -0.72
N ARG A 40 6.06 3.76 0.15
CA ARG A 40 6.45 3.25 1.49
C ARG A 40 5.59 3.75 2.64
N MET A 41 4.93 4.90 2.50
CA MET A 41 4.10 5.45 3.58
C MET A 41 2.67 4.90 3.55
N GLU A 42 2.15 4.51 2.39
CA GLU A 42 0.84 3.84 2.28
C GLU A 42 0.89 2.39 2.81
N ALA A 43 2.04 1.70 2.68
CA ALA A 43 2.26 0.38 3.26
C ALA A 43 2.25 0.38 4.81
N ALA A 44 2.67 1.47 5.46
CA ALA A 44 2.65 1.61 6.91
C ALA A 44 1.24 1.97 7.45
N ALA A 45 0.48 2.79 6.71
CA ALA A 45 -0.90 3.10 7.05
C ALA A 45 -1.85 1.93 6.78
N ALA A 46 -1.60 1.13 5.74
CA ALA A 46 -2.31 -0.12 5.46
C ALA A 46 -2.02 -1.21 6.52
N GLN A 47 -0.79 -1.26 7.05
CA GLN A 47 -0.45 -2.14 8.17
C GLN A 47 -1.22 -1.79 9.46
N ALA A 48 -1.60 -0.53 9.65
CA ALA A 48 -2.28 -0.07 10.85
C ALA A 48 -3.80 -0.31 10.86
N ARG A 49 -4.39 -0.73 9.74
CA ARG A 49 -5.84 -1.04 9.63
C ARG A 49 -6.10 -2.51 9.37
N ALA A 50 -5.19 -3.33 9.88
CA ALA A 50 -5.34 -4.77 9.90
C ALA A 50 -6.57 -5.15 10.74
N LEU A 51 -7.22 -6.23 10.32
CA LEU A 51 -8.33 -6.85 11.04
C LEU A 51 -7.93 -7.04 12.52
N PRO A 52 -8.85 -6.85 13.48
CA PRO A 52 -8.53 -6.90 14.91
C PRO A 52 -7.84 -8.22 15.26
N GLY A 53 -6.60 -8.10 15.74
CA GLY A 53 -5.78 -9.23 16.17
C GLY A 53 -5.25 -10.10 15.03
N ILE A 54 -5.14 -9.61 13.79
CA ILE A 54 -4.54 -10.37 12.67
C ILE A 54 -3.57 -9.47 11.89
N THR A 55 -2.34 -9.93 11.67
CA THR A 55 -1.41 -9.33 10.70
C THR A 55 -1.48 -10.10 9.39
N LEU A 56 -1.77 -9.38 8.31
CA LEU A 56 -1.74 -9.91 6.95
C LEU A 56 -0.45 -9.49 6.26
N SER A 57 0.10 -10.37 5.42
CA SER A 57 1.21 -10.02 4.55
C SER A 57 0.97 -10.53 3.14
N ASN A 58 1.58 -9.84 2.18
CA ASN A 58 1.53 -10.22 0.78
C ASN A 58 2.42 -11.46 0.60
N GLY A 59 1.81 -12.64 0.63
CA GLY A 59 2.48 -13.93 0.50
C GLY A 59 1.92 -14.70 -0.68
N VAL A 60 2.73 -15.58 -1.28
CA VAL A 60 2.26 -16.56 -2.26
C VAL A 60 2.40 -17.96 -1.66
N PRO A 61 1.34 -18.47 -1.04
CA PRO A 61 1.05 -19.88 -1.09
C PRO A 61 -0.34 -20.02 -1.73
N ASP A 62 -0.35 -20.62 -2.92
CA ASP A 62 -1.55 -21.23 -3.52
C ASP A 62 -2.54 -20.28 -4.23
N GLY A 63 -2.11 -19.08 -4.62
CA GLY A 63 -2.93 -18.11 -5.39
C GLY A 63 -3.83 -17.20 -4.55
N SER A 64 -3.77 -17.34 -3.22
CA SER A 64 -4.36 -16.46 -2.21
C SER A 64 -3.36 -15.34 -1.97
N GLY A 65 -3.50 -14.17 -2.59
CA GLY A 65 -2.47 -13.12 -2.54
C GLY A 65 -2.20 -12.50 -1.16
N LEU A 66 -2.90 -12.97 -0.12
CA LEU A 66 -2.78 -12.54 1.27
C LEU A 66 -2.68 -13.73 2.20
N VAL A 67 -1.77 -13.67 3.17
CA VAL A 67 -1.59 -14.72 4.18
C VAL A 67 -1.60 -14.11 5.58
N VAL A 68 -2.20 -14.83 6.52
CA VAL A 68 -2.10 -14.52 7.94
C VAL A 68 -0.70 -14.87 8.43
N THR A 69 0.09 -13.86 8.78
CA THR A 69 1.48 -14.03 9.23
C THR A 69 1.64 -13.90 10.74
N SER A 70 0.72 -13.18 11.38
CA SER A 70 0.66 -13.10 12.83
C SER A 70 -0.79 -12.93 13.28
N MET A 71 -1.07 -13.32 14.51
CA MET A 71 -2.40 -13.21 15.11
C MET A 71 -2.23 -12.96 16.61
N GLU A 72 -3.13 -12.18 17.18
CA GLU A 72 -3.21 -11.93 18.61
C GLU A 72 -3.70 -13.19 19.34
N THR A 73 -2.95 -13.61 20.35
CA THR A 73 -3.30 -14.72 21.23
C THR A 73 -4.60 -14.37 21.97
N ASP A 74 -5.58 -15.28 21.93
CA ASP A 74 -6.95 -15.07 22.45
C ASP A 74 -7.75 -13.92 21.79
N GLY A 75 -7.31 -13.44 20.63
CA GLY A 75 -8.09 -12.54 19.79
C GLY A 75 -9.35 -13.21 19.22
N GLN A 76 -10.29 -12.41 18.71
CA GLN A 76 -11.50 -12.94 18.07
C GLN A 76 -11.16 -13.89 16.91
N ALA A 77 -10.15 -13.56 16.13
CA ALA A 77 -9.64 -14.39 15.04
C ALA A 77 -9.23 -15.79 15.51
N SER A 78 -8.55 -15.88 16.66
CA SER A 78 -8.13 -17.15 17.27
C SER A 78 -9.33 -17.99 17.71
N ARG A 79 -10.32 -17.36 18.35
CA ARG A 79 -11.59 -18.03 18.76
C ARG A 79 -12.39 -18.57 17.58
N LEU A 80 -12.29 -17.91 16.43
CA LEU A 80 -12.94 -18.34 15.19
C LEU A 80 -12.13 -19.41 14.43
N GLY A 81 -10.99 -19.83 14.98
CA GLY A 81 -10.15 -20.88 14.43
C GLY A 81 -9.30 -20.45 13.23
N ILE A 82 -9.11 -19.15 13.03
CA ILE A 82 -8.12 -18.60 12.08
C ILE A 82 -6.73 -18.98 12.57
N ARG A 83 -5.84 -19.36 11.65
CA ARG A 83 -4.47 -19.78 12.00
C ARG A 83 -3.44 -19.03 11.15
N VAL A 84 -2.25 -18.88 11.70
CA VAL A 84 -1.08 -18.42 10.93
C VAL A 84 -0.84 -19.41 9.78
N GLY A 85 -0.64 -18.87 8.58
CA GLY A 85 -0.55 -19.64 7.34
C GLY A 85 -1.87 -19.76 6.57
N ASP A 86 -3.01 -19.29 7.11
CA ASP A 86 -4.24 -19.19 6.33
C ASP A 86 -4.10 -18.16 5.21
N GLY A 87 -4.48 -18.55 3.99
CA GLY A 87 -4.59 -17.63 2.86
C GLY A 87 -5.91 -16.90 2.88
N VAL A 88 -5.92 -15.57 2.91
CA VAL A 88 -7.15 -14.78 2.76
C VAL A 88 -7.42 -14.57 1.28
N VAL A 89 -8.59 -15.03 0.82
CA VAL A 89 -8.97 -14.99 -0.61
C VAL A 89 -10.13 -14.05 -0.91
N SER A 90 -10.96 -13.72 0.09
CA SER A 90 -12.11 -12.83 -0.10
C SER A 90 -12.51 -12.08 1.17
N LEU A 91 -13.09 -10.88 1.02
CA LEU A 91 -13.77 -10.12 2.06
C LEU A 91 -15.25 -9.95 1.65
N ASP A 92 -16.20 -10.34 2.49
CA ASP A 92 -17.64 -10.32 2.21
C ASP A 92 -18.05 -10.96 0.87
N GLY A 93 -17.32 -12.00 0.43
CA GLY A 93 -17.53 -12.65 -0.86
C GLY A 93 -16.89 -11.91 -2.06
N MET A 94 -16.31 -10.73 -1.85
CA MET A 94 -15.48 -10.06 -2.86
C MET A 94 -14.07 -10.66 -2.87
N PRO A 95 -13.59 -11.17 -4.01
CA PRO A 95 -12.24 -11.74 -4.10
C PRO A 95 -11.18 -10.65 -3.91
N ILE A 96 -10.18 -10.93 -3.08
CA ILE A 96 -9.05 -10.03 -2.82
C ILE A 96 -7.74 -10.74 -3.19
N ARG A 97 -6.79 -9.99 -3.77
CA ARG A 97 -5.49 -10.53 -4.19
C ARG A 97 -4.30 -9.72 -3.69
N SER A 98 -4.52 -8.60 -3.01
CA SER A 98 -3.45 -7.75 -2.48
C SER A 98 -3.87 -7.04 -1.20
N LEU A 99 -2.88 -6.65 -0.40
CA LEU A 99 -3.09 -5.84 0.82
C LEU A 99 -3.77 -4.51 0.49
N ASP A 100 -3.43 -3.91 -0.65
CA ASP A 100 -4.02 -2.67 -1.11
C ASP A 100 -5.54 -2.82 -1.36
N GLN A 101 -5.94 -3.87 -2.09
CA GLN A 101 -7.37 -4.15 -2.32
C GLN A 101 -8.12 -4.43 -1.02
N ALA A 102 -7.51 -5.19 -0.12
CA ALA A 102 -8.09 -5.45 1.19
C ALA A 102 -8.27 -4.16 1.99
N SER A 103 -7.24 -3.31 2.04
CA SER A 103 -7.26 -2.03 2.75
C SER A 103 -8.29 -1.07 2.14
N ALA A 104 -8.29 -0.89 0.82
CA ALA A 104 -9.25 -0.07 0.11
C ALA A 104 -10.69 -0.54 0.33
N TYR A 105 -10.93 -1.86 0.37
CA TYR A 105 -12.24 -2.42 0.70
C TYR A 105 -12.66 -2.07 2.13
N LEU A 106 -11.76 -2.27 3.11
CA LEU A 106 -11.98 -1.97 4.52
C LEU A 106 -12.14 -0.47 4.81
N LEU A 107 -11.61 0.40 3.95
CA LEU A 107 -11.81 1.85 4.03
C LEU A 107 -13.18 2.27 3.49
N ARG A 108 -13.65 1.59 2.43
CA ARG A 108 -14.94 1.88 1.80
C ARG A 108 -16.12 1.27 2.56
N HIS A 109 -15.88 0.20 3.32
CA HIS A 109 -16.91 -0.53 4.06
C HIS A 109 -16.64 -0.43 5.56
N ASP A 110 -17.44 0.37 6.25
CA ASP A 110 -17.36 0.57 7.69
C ASP A 110 -18.31 -0.37 8.47
N ARG A 111 -18.38 -1.63 8.04
CA ARG A 111 -19.28 -2.61 8.67
C ARG A 111 -18.68 -3.15 9.96
N SER A 112 -19.54 -3.33 10.96
CA SER A 112 -19.21 -3.95 12.25
C SER A 112 -18.85 -5.43 12.14
N ARG A 113 -19.22 -6.10 11.04
CA ARG A 113 -18.89 -7.50 10.75
C ARG A 113 -18.40 -7.66 9.32
N ILE A 114 -17.34 -8.44 9.15
CA ILE A 114 -16.76 -8.77 7.85
C ILE A 114 -16.60 -10.28 7.74
N ALA A 115 -17.07 -10.85 6.64
CA ALA A 115 -16.84 -12.26 6.32
C ALA A 115 -15.50 -12.44 5.61
N LEU A 116 -14.60 -13.19 6.21
CA LEU A 116 -13.29 -13.53 5.67
C LEU A 116 -13.36 -14.89 5.00
N GLY A 117 -13.13 -14.93 3.69
CA GLY A 117 -12.88 -16.18 2.99
C GLY A 117 -11.43 -16.58 3.17
N LEU A 118 -11.24 -17.72 3.81
CA LEU A 118 -9.94 -18.30 4.13
C LEU A 118 -9.75 -19.60 3.35
N LYS A 119 -8.56 -19.76 2.80
CA LYS A 119 -8.08 -20.98 2.17
C LYS A 119 -6.94 -21.52 3.02
N HIS A 120 -7.14 -22.71 3.58
CA HIS A 120 -6.10 -23.46 4.27
C HIS A 120 -5.84 -24.75 3.50
N ALA A 121 -4.67 -24.83 2.84
CA ALA A 121 -4.36 -25.88 1.86
C ALA A 121 -5.45 -26.02 0.78
N HIS A 122 -6.27 -27.08 0.84
CA HIS A 122 -7.35 -27.35 -0.12
C HIS A 122 -8.76 -27.07 0.43
N ARG A 123 -8.89 -26.55 1.66
CA ARG A 123 -10.18 -26.28 2.27
C ARG A 123 -10.47 -24.79 2.29
N MET A 124 -11.57 -24.41 1.64
CA MET A 124 -12.14 -23.07 1.71
C MET A 124 -13.10 -23.01 2.90
N ARG A 125 -13.02 -21.94 3.70
CA ARG A 125 -13.95 -21.65 4.77
C ARG A 125 -14.23 -20.16 4.86
N VAL A 126 -15.42 -19.80 5.33
CA VAL A 126 -15.78 -18.40 5.57
C VAL A 126 -15.93 -18.21 7.07
N VAL A 127 -15.30 -17.16 7.60
CA VAL A 127 -15.28 -16.83 9.01
C VAL A 127 -15.77 -15.39 9.18
N MET A 128 -16.76 -15.17 10.05
CA MET A 128 -17.22 -13.81 10.36
C MET A 128 -16.40 -13.21 11.50
N LEU A 129 -15.70 -12.12 11.21
CA LEU A 129 -14.94 -11.36 12.19
C LEU A 129 -15.70 -10.06 12.52
N ASP A 130 -15.84 -9.76 13.81
CA ASP A 130 -16.34 -8.45 14.25
C ASP A 130 -15.19 -7.43 14.17
N ARG A 131 -15.50 -6.24 13.68
CA ARG A 131 -14.56 -5.14 13.61
C ARG A 131 -14.89 -4.14 14.73
N PRO A 132 -14.01 -3.91 15.71
CA PRO A 132 -14.20 -2.85 16.69
C PRO A 132 -14.20 -1.50 15.95
N GLY A 133 -15.33 -0.79 16.04
CA GLY A 133 -15.51 0.54 15.43
C GLY A 133 -16.37 0.59 14.17
N GLY A 134 -16.85 -0.54 13.63
CA GLY A 134 -17.77 -0.51 12.49
C GLY A 134 -19.16 0.02 12.90
N LYS A 135 -19.78 0.81 12.03
CA LYS A 135 -21.16 1.27 12.23
C LYS A 135 -22.13 0.08 12.12
N ARG A 136 -23.13 0.09 13.00
CA ARG A 136 -24.14 -0.97 13.12
C ARG A 136 -25.05 -1.03 11.90
#